data_AF-B2A7T9-F1
#
_entry.id   AF-B2A7T9-F1
#
_cell.length_a   1.000
_cell.length_b   1.000
_cell.length_c   1.000
_cell.angle_alpha   90.00
_cell.angle_beta   90.00
_cell.angle_gamma   90.00
#
_symmetry.space_group_name_H-M   'P 1'
#
loop_
_entity.id
_entity.type
_entity.pdbx_description
1 polymer ?
#
loop_
_entity_poly.entity_id
_entity_poly.type
_entity_poly.pdbx_seq_one_letter_code
_entity_poly.pdbx_strand_id
1 'polypeptide(L)'
;MKRFSILLLSLMLIMGGLFVAGCETEEDVAKEDDEVAEEEKDEKEKDQDETVDEEELDEFMEDADFEDGTYRGIFADRGDIHVGLQFTLEDNKITEISHRHMYYDGIDYLDEDIDETYKGIRDQHKQAVEHLEGKDVREAVADLYEPGDFVDDVDSFSGATIYSQKEVSAIVDGLNRGVYRFREVGGEVPEDYSPISEDADFEDGTYRGIFADRGDIHVGLQFTLEDNKITEISHRHMYYDGIDYLDEDIDETYKGIRDQHKQAVEHLEGKDVREAVSDLYEPGNFVDDVDSFSGATIYSQKEVSAIVDGLNRGVYRFREVGGEVPEDYSPISEDADFEDGTYRGIFADRGDIHVVLQFTLEDNEITEIGHRYMYYDGVDYLDEDIDETYKGIRDQHKQAVEHLEGKDVREAVADLYEPGDFVDDVDSFSGATIYSQKEVSAIVDGLNRGVYRFREVGGEVPEDYSPLRTRPQTQQ
;
A
#
# COMPACT_ATOMS: atom_id res chain seq x y z
N MET A 1 -20.78 -15.07 42.01
CA MET A 1 -20.16 -15.46 43.30
C MET A 1 -18.65 -15.44 43.14
N LYS A 2 -17.96 -14.53 43.87
CA LYS A 2 -16.52 -14.46 44.25
C LYS A 2 -15.44 -14.84 43.19
N ARG A 3 -14.67 -13.86 42.64
CA ARG A 3 -13.35 -13.28 43.08
C ARG A 3 -12.24 -13.78 42.14
N PHE A 4 -11.48 -12.95 41.41
CA PHE A 4 -10.30 -12.12 41.79
C PHE A 4 -10.03 -11.17 40.58
N SER A 5 -9.94 -9.83 40.62
CA SER A 5 -9.04 -8.87 41.28
C SER A 5 -7.57 -8.86 40.82
N ILE A 6 -7.27 -7.85 39.96
CA ILE A 6 -6.16 -6.87 40.01
C ILE A 6 -4.73 -7.38 39.76
N LEU A 7 -4.10 -6.92 38.67
CA LEU A 7 -2.89 -6.08 38.76
C LEU A 7 -2.69 -5.22 37.50
N LEU A 8 -2.42 -3.94 37.76
CA LEU A 8 -2.22 -2.80 36.87
C LEU A 8 -0.88 -2.18 37.30
N LEU A 9 -0.26 -1.39 36.42
CA LEU A 9 0.88 -0.48 36.63
C LEU A 9 2.31 -1.05 36.65
N SER A 10 3.08 -0.68 35.63
CA SER A 10 4.43 -0.12 35.86
C SER A 10 4.84 0.84 34.74
N LEU A 11 4.76 2.14 35.02
CA LEU A 11 5.48 3.20 34.30
C LEU A 11 6.12 4.17 35.32
N MET A 12 7.41 4.42 35.09
CA MET A 12 8.19 5.65 35.33
C MET A 12 8.80 6.06 36.70
N LEU A 13 10.13 6.25 36.61
CA LEU A 13 10.99 7.39 37.06
C LEU A 13 11.27 7.63 38.55
N ILE A 14 12.55 7.51 38.94
CA ILE A 14 13.22 8.45 39.86
C ILE A 14 14.68 8.70 39.41
N MET A 15 14.96 9.98 39.13
CA MET A 15 16.26 10.61 38.93
C MET A 15 16.85 11.03 40.30
N GLY A 16 18.19 11.05 40.44
CA GLY A 16 18.85 11.74 41.56
C GLY A 16 20.32 11.35 41.77
N GLY A 17 21.25 12.20 41.32
CA GLY A 17 22.69 12.06 41.53
C GLY A 17 23.23 12.70 42.81
N LEU A 18 24.49 12.37 43.18
CA LEU A 18 25.63 13.29 43.40
C LEU A 18 26.82 12.58 44.09
N PHE A 19 28.00 12.71 43.45
CA PHE A 19 29.39 12.86 43.96
C PHE A 19 29.90 12.09 45.20
N VAL A 20 31.12 11.52 45.10
CA VAL A 20 32.34 11.95 45.84
C VAL A 20 33.62 11.26 45.30
N ALA A 21 34.55 12.11 44.84
CA ALA A 21 36.02 12.14 44.96
C ALA A 21 36.94 10.92 44.76
N GLY A 22 38.04 11.17 44.03
CA GLY A 22 39.29 10.41 44.15
C GLY A 22 40.37 10.77 43.11
N CYS A 23 41.08 11.89 43.34
CA CYS A 23 42.30 12.33 42.64
C CYS A 23 43.51 11.40 42.89
N GLU A 24 44.47 11.38 41.94
CA GLU A 24 45.96 11.50 42.08
C GLU A 24 46.69 10.66 41.01
N THR A 25 47.26 11.30 39.95
CA THR A 25 48.68 11.76 39.74
C THR A 25 49.65 10.60 39.46
N GLU A 26 50.69 10.66 38.62
CA GLU A 26 51.27 11.55 37.59
C GLU A 26 52.49 10.78 37.01
N GLU A 27 53.17 11.38 36.03
CA GLU A 27 54.55 11.15 35.55
C GLU A 27 54.77 10.18 34.36
N ASP A 28 55.62 10.46 33.37
CA ASP A 28 56.14 11.71 32.77
C ASP A 28 57.04 11.36 31.54
N VAL A 29 57.19 12.33 30.63
CA VAL A 29 58.30 12.62 29.68
C VAL A 29 58.78 11.59 28.63
N ALA A 30 58.69 11.95 27.33
CA ALA A 30 59.85 12.38 26.50
C ALA A 30 59.46 12.81 25.06
N LYS A 31 60.01 13.94 24.61
CA LYS A 31 60.06 14.46 23.23
C LYS A 31 61.47 14.34 22.66
N GLU A 32 61.57 14.10 21.35
CA GLU A 32 62.48 14.68 20.32
C GLU A 32 62.35 13.77 19.07
N ASP A 33 61.67 14.22 18.02
CA ASP A 33 62.20 14.90 16.81
C ASP A 33 63.03 13.95 15.92
N ASP A 34 62.46 13.54 14.77
CA ASP A 34 63.19 13.52 13.49
C ASP A 34 62.25 13.45 12.28
N GLU A 35 62.72 14.10 11.22
CA GLU A 35 62.05 14.62 10.04
C GLU A 35 61.79 13.60 8.89
N VAL A 36 60.72 13.89 8.12
CA VAL A 36 60.52 13.73 6.66
C VAL A 36 60.31 12.31 6.06
N ALA A 37 59.10 12.09 5.56
CA ALA A 37 58.85 11.65 4.18
C ALA A 37 57.40 11.97 3.79
N GLU A 38 57.24 12.76 2.73
CA GLU A 38 55.98 13.06 2.07
C GLU A 38 55.46 11.81 1.34
N GLU A 39 54.20 11.42 1.57
CA GLU A 39 53.41 10.64 0.62
C GLU A 39 52.00 11.23 0.53
N GLU A 40 51.64 11.45 -0.72
CA GLU A 40 50.41 11.86 -1.39
C GLU A 40 49.10 11.76 -0.57
N LYS A 41 48.42 12.91 -0.45
CA LYS A 41 46.98 12.95 -0.18
C LYS A 41 46.25 12.92 -1.51
N ASP A 42 45.64 11.78 -1.81
CA ASP A 42 44.57 11.69 -2.80
C ASP A 42 43.44 12.65 -2.40
N GLU A 43 43.06 13.47 -3.37
CA GLU A 43 41.89 14.33 -3.31
C GLU A 43 40.65 13.44 -3.25
N LYS A 44 39.90 13.52 -2.14
CA LYS A 44 38.53 13.00 -2.10
C LYS A 44 37.72 13.77 -3.14
N GLU A 45 37.30 13.06 -4.18
CA GLU A 45 36.14 13.43 -4.99
C GLU A 45 35.00 13.77 -4.04
N LYS A 46 34.46 14.97 -4.21
CA LYS A 46 33.21 15.36 -3.58
C LYS A 46 32.13 14.64 -4.35
N ASP A 47 31.37 13.83 -3.63
CA ASP A 47 30.07 13.33 -4.03
C ASP A 47 29.27 14.49 -4.63
N GLN A 48 28.84 14.31 -5.88
CA GLN A 48 27.81 15.12 -6.50
C GLN A 48 26.52 14.74 -5.79
N ASP A 49 26.14 15.60 -4.85
CA ASP A 49 24.77 15.77 -4.39
C ASP A 49 23.95 16.15 -5.64
N GLU A 50 23.38 15.17 -6.32
CA GLU A 50 22.35 15.38 -7.35
C GLU A 50 21.08 15.82 -6.62
N THR A 51 21.06 17.09 -6.24
CA THR A 51 19.82 17.77 -5.89
C THR A 51 18.97 17.76 -7.15
N VAL A 52 17.89 16.97 -7.15
CA VAL A 52 16.79 17.10 -8.11
C VAL A 52 16.44 18.58 -8.20
N ASP A 53 16.46 19.15 -9.41
CA ASP A 53 16.25 20.59 -9.61
C ASP A 53 14.80 20.91 -9.22
N GLU A 54 14.57 21.91 -8.34
CA GLU A 54 13.22 22.37 -7.96
C GLU A 54 12.35 22.62 -9.21
N GLU A 55 12.97 23.01 -10.34
CA GLU A 55 12.31 23.18 -11.64
C GLU A 55 11.74 21.86 -12.25
N GLU A 56 12.39 20.70 -12.07
CA GLU A 56 11.86 19.39 -12.55
C GLU A 56 10.69 18.91 -11.69
N LEU A 57 10.69 19.26 -10.41
CA LEU A 57 9.62 18.95 -9.46
C LEU A 57 8.36 19.78 -9.70
N ASP A 58 8.56 21.08 -9.94
CA ASP A 58 7.50 21.99 -10.35
C ASP A 58 6.90 21.54 -11.69
N GLU A 59 7.72 21.13 -12.67
CA GLU A 59 7.24 20.62 -13.97
C GLU A 59 6.47 19.28 -13.81
N PHE A 60 6.98 18.35 -12.99
CA PHE A 60 6.30 17.07 -12.71
C PHE A 60 4.96 17.24 -11.98
N MET A 61 4.90 18.11 -10.96
CA MET A 61 3.66 18.35 -10.21
C MET A 61 2.67 19.21 -11.01
N GLU A 62 3.14 20.11 -11.89
CA GLU A 62 2.28 20.87 -12.81
C GLU A 62 1.53 19.93 -13.79
N ASP A 63 2.13 18.79 -14.16
CA ASP A 63 1.56 17.79 -15.06
C ASP A 63 0.65 16.73 -14.39
N ALA A 64 0.58 16.67 -13.06
CA ALA A 64 -0.36 15.81 -12.33
C ALA A 64 -1.76 16.44 -12.23
N ASP A 65 -2.55 16.30 -13.30
CA ASP A 65 -3.97 16.66 -13.26
C ASP A 65 -4.83 15.44 -12.91
N PHE A 66 -5.45 15.47 -11.72
CA PHE A 66 -6.40 14.45 -11.28
C PHE A 66 -7.80 14.84 -11.68
N GLU A 67 -8.53 13.87 -12.22
CA GLU A 67 -9.89 14.06 -12.68
C GLU A 67 -10.85 14.43 -11.54
N ASP A 68 -11.80 15.30 -11.85
CA ASP A 68 -12.84 15.72 -10.92
C ASP A 68 -13.71 14.51 -10.51
N GLY A 69 -13.81 14.26 -9.21
CA GLY A 69 -14.58 13.12 -8.73
C GLY A 69 -14.25 12.71 -7.32
N THR A 70 -14.96 11.70 -6.86
CA THR A 70 -14.76 11.05 -5.57
C THR A 70 -13.80 9.88 -5.74
N TYR A 71 -12.80 9.83 -4.87
CA TYR A 71 -11.77 8.80 -4.76
C TYR A 71 -11.95 8.02 -3.46
N ARG A 72 -11.43 6.79 -3.43
CA ARG A 72 -11.43 5.94 -2.24
C ARG A 72 -10.16 5.10 -2.19
N GLY A 73 -9.52 5.12 -1.04
CA GLY A 73 -8.37 4.25 -0.78
C GLY A 73 -8.30 3.81 0.67
N ILE A 74 -7.43 2.84 0.91
CA ILE A 74 -7.25 2.18 2.20
C ILE A 74 -5.78 2.14 2.59
N PHE A 75 -5.53 2.00 3.89
CA PHE A 75 -4.28 1.50 4.43
C PHE A 75 -4.59 0.31 5.33
N ALA A 76 -3.86 -0.79 5.12
CA ALA A 76 -4.01 -2.01 5.90
C ALA A 76 -2.65 -2.50 6.43
N ASP A 77 -2.65 -3.09 7.62
CA ASP A 77 -1.47 -3.67 8.26
C ASP A 77 -1.94 -4.75 9.24
N ARG A 78 -1.12 -5.78 9.48
CA ARG A 78 -1.40 -6.86 10.46
C ARG A 78 -2.74 -7.60 10.26
N GLY A 79 -3.21 -7.71 9.02
CA GLY A 79 -4.43 -8.45 8.71
C GLY A 79 -5.72 -7.64 8.78
N ASP A 80 -5.64 -6.37 9.19
CA ASP A 80 -6.78 -5.47 9.29
C ASP A 80 -6.61 -4.26 8.37
N ILE A 81 -7.72 -3.77 7.83
CA ILE A 81 -7.77 -2.44 7.23
C ILE A 81 -7.80 -1.44 8.39
N HIS A 82 -6.77 -0.60 8.49
CA HIS A 82 -6.68 0.36 9.60
C HIS A 82 -7.34 1.68 9.26
N VAL A 83 -7.18 2.16 8.03
CA VAL A 83 -7.73 3.45 7.58
C VAL A 83 -8.42 3.22 6.24
N GLY A 84 -9.62 3.76 6.08
CA GLY A 84 -10.29 3.88 4.80
C GLY A 84 -10.76 5.31 4.63
N LEU A 85 -10.40 5.95 3.52
CA LEU A 85 -10.75 7.35 3.23
C LEU A 85 -11.63 7.45 1.99
N GLN A 86 -12.45 8.50 1.98
CA GLN A 86 -13.07 9.01 0.76
C GLN A 86 -12.87 10.50 0.71
N PHE A 87 -12.46 10.98 -0.45
CA PHE A 87 -12.30 12.40 -0.72
C PHE A 87 -12.79 12.75 -2.12
N THR A 88 -13.16 14.01 -2.33
CA THR A 88 -13.62 14.53 -3.61
C THR A 88 -12.65 15.60 -4.09
N LEU A 89 -12.25 15.52 -5.35
CA LEU A 89 -11.42 16.51 -6.02
C LEU A 89 -12.26 17.37 -6.98
N GLU A 90 -11.94 18.67 -7.01
CA GLU A 90 -12.39 19.64 -8.01
C GLU A 90 -11.21 20.55 -8.38
N ASP A 91 -10.79 20.54 -9.64
CA ASP A 91 -9.60 21.26 -10.11
C ASP A 91 -8.38 20.97 -9.20
N ASN A 92 -8.09 19.67 -9.01
CA ASN A 92 -7.07 19.16 -8.07
C ASN A 92 -7.27 19.50 -6.58
N LYS A 93 -8.32 20.23 -6.20
CA LYS A 93 -8.56 20.60 -4.80
C LYS A 93 -9.44 19.62 -4.08
N ILE A 94 -9.06 19.24 -2.87
CA ILE A 94 -9.89 18.42 -1.99
C ILE A 94 -11.08 19.26 -1.52
N THR A 95 -12.30 18.96 -1.95
CA THR A 95 -13.50 19.70 -1.55
C THR A 95 -14.30 19.04 -0.42
N GLU A 96 -14.05 17.76 -0.18
CA GLU A 96 -14.57 16.98 0.93
C GLU A 96 -13.59 15.84 1.21
N ILE A 97 -13.32 15.53 2.48
CA ILE A 97 -12.57 14.33 2.87
C ILE A 97 -13.08 13.77 4.19
N SER A 98 -13.17 12.44 4.28
CA SER A 98 -13.68 11.79 5.49
C SER A 98 -13.17 10.37 5.67
N HIS A 99 -13.08 9.97 6.94
CA HIS A 99 -12.85 8.58 7.32
C HIS A 99 -14.11 7.74 7.07
N ARG A 100 -13.94 6.69 6.27
CA ARG A 100 -14.92 5.61 6.07
C ARG A 100 -14.67 4.41 6.97
N HIS A 101 -13.43 4.26 7.41
CA HIS A 101 -13.00 3.26 8.37
C HIS A 101 -11.82 3.78 9.17
N MET A 102 -11.79 3.50 10.46
CA MET A 102 -10.64 3.80 11.31
C MET A 102 -10.58 2.77 12.44
N TYR A 103 -9.71 1.79 12.28
CA TYR A 103 -9.60 0.64 13.16
C TYR A 103 -8.14 0.38 13.53
N TYR A 104 -7.91 0.04 14.79
CA TYR A 104 -6.59 -0.43 15.22
C TYR A 104 -6.72 -1.24 16.51
N ASP A 105 -6.07 -2.40 16.55
CA ASP A 105 -5.92 -3.22 17.76
C ASP A 105 -7.27 -3.53 18.46
N GLY A 106 -8.27 -3.96 17.68
CA GLY A 106 -9.59 -4.30 18.24
C GLY A 106 -10.54 -3.13 18.44
N ILE A 107 -10.12 -1.90 18.12
CA ILE A 107 -10.87 -0.69 18.42
C ILE A 107 -11.34 -0.04 17.11
N ASP A 108 -12.66 0.06 16.93
CA ASP A 108 -13.26 0.89 15.89
C ASP A 108 -13.39 2.33 16.40
N TYR A 109 -12.53 3.20 15.92
CA TYR A 109 -12.49 4.61 16.31
C TYR A 109 -13.66 5.42 15.75
N LEU A 110 -14.41 4.89 14.78
CA LEU A 110 -15.63 5.55 14.29
C LEU A 110 -16.88 5.17 15.08
N ASP A 111 -16.78 4.23 16.03
CA ASP A 111 -17.87 3.92 16.96
C ASP A 111 -18.27 5.17 17.77
N GLU A 112 -19.56 5.49 17.75
CA GLU A 112 -20.14 6.62 18.46
C GLU A 112 -20.03 6.46 19.99
N ASP A 113 -20.03 5.21 20.47
CA ASP A 113 -20.02 4.84 21.89
C ASP A 113 -18.61 4.55 22.43
N ILE A 114 -17.55 4.83 21.66
CA ILE A 114 -16.16 4.59 22.06
C ILE A 114 -15.77 5.38 23.33
N ASP A 115 -14.80 4.86 24.10
CA ASP A 115 -14.26 5.54 25.28
C ASP A 115 -13.76 6.96 24.95
N GLU A 116 -13.95 7.89 25.89
CA GLU A 116 -13.60 9.31 25.73
C GLU A 116 -12.11 9.52 25.39
N THR A 117 -11.24 8.64 25.89
CA THR A 117 -9.81 8.65 25.57
C THR A 117 -9.57 8.48 24.07
N TYR A 118 -10.31 7.57 23.42
CA TYR A 118 -10.17 7.29 21.99
C TYR A 118 -10.91 8.30 21.11
N LYS A 119 -11.93 8.99 21.64
CA LYS A 119 -12.56 10.12 20.92
C LYS A 119 -11.56 11.23 20.65
N GLY A 120 -10.68 11.54 21.61
CA GLY A 120 -9.61 12.52 21.40
C GLY A 120 -8.71 12.14 20.22
N ILE A 121 -8.25 10.89 20.17
CA ILE A 121 -7.44 10.38 19.05
C ILE A 121 -8.22 10.49 17.73
N ARG A 122 -9.47 10.00 17.69
CA ARG A 122 -10.33 10.09 16.52
C ARG A 122 -10.47 11.53 16.01
N ASP A 123 -10.71 12.47 16.92
CA ASP A 123 -10.93 13.87 16.58
C ASP A 123 -9.65 14.53 16.05
N GLN A 124 -8.47 14.12 16.54
CA GLN A 124 -7.18 14.55 15.98
C GLN A 124 -6.96 14.03 14.56
N HIS A 125 -7.26 12.75 14.28
CA HIS A 125 -7.18 12.20 12.92
C HIS A 125 -8.18 12.87 11.96
N LYS A 126 -9.39 13.20 12.43
CA LYS A 126 -10.35 13.98 11.64
C LYS A 126 -9.83 15.37 11.31
N GLN A 127 -9.30 16.10 12.30
CA GLN A 127 -8.67 17.40 12.07
C GLN A 127 -7.52 17.30 11.06
N ALA A 128 -6.74 16.21 11.15
CA ALA A 128 -5.60 16.01 10.25
C ALA A 128 -6.04 15.97 8.79
N VAL A 129 -7.05 15.16 8.45
CA VAL A 129 -7.56 15.08 7.07
C VAL A 129 -8.39 16.30 6.67
N GLU A 130 -9.19 16.88 7.58
CA GLU A 130 -9.98 18.10 7.33
C GLU A 130 -9.08 19.32 7.04
N HIS A 131 -7.83 19.31 7.50
CA HIS A 131 -6.83 20.33 7.16
C HIS A 131 -6.53 20.41 5.65
N LEU A 132 -6.77 19.32 4.92
CA LEU A 132 -6.53 19.24 3.49
C LEU A 132 -7.65 19.91 2.67
N GLU A 133 -8.83 20.14 3.26
CA GLU A 133 -9.97 20.71 2.55
C GLU A 133 -9.67 22.12 2.00
N GLY A 134 -9.96 22.30 0.72
CA GLY A 134 -9.74 23.52 -0.06
C GLY A 134 -8.32 23.69 -0.61
N LYS A 135 -7.40 22.76 -0.31
CA LYS A 135 -6.02 22.77 -0.81
C LYS A 135 -5.86 21.84 -2.01
N ASP A 136 -4.82 22.10 -2.79
CA ASP A 136 -4.40 21.23 -3.89
C ASP A 136 -3.87 19.90 -3.35
N VAL A 137 -4.38 18.78 -3.84
CA VAL A 137 -4.02 17.44 -3.36
C VAL A 137 -2.53 17.13 -3.58
N ARG A 138 -1.91 17.72 -4.60
CA ARG A 138 -0.51 17.48 -4.95
C ARG A 138 0.47 17.96 -3.89
N GLU A 139 0.10 19.06 -3.24
CA GLU A 139 0.91 19.73 -2.22
C GLU A 139 0.47 19.31 -0.82
N ALA A 140 -0.84 19.29 -0.56
CA ALA A 140 -1.36 19.24 0.80
C ALA A 140 -1.15 17.89 1.49
N VAL A 141 -1.06 16.79 0.75
CA VAL A 141 -0.92 15.46 1.36
C VAL A 141 0.38 15.33 2.15
N ALA A 142 1.45 16.03 1.76
CA ALA A 142 2.72 16.07 2.48
C ALA A 142 2.59 16.64 3.90
N ASP A 143 1.62 17.55 4.14
CA ASP A 143 1.36 18.12 5.48
C ASP A 143 1.07 17.00 6.52
N LEU A 144 0.49 15.87 6.11
CA LEU A 144 0.13 14.76 7.01
C LEU A 144 1.33 13.97 7.56
N TYR A 145 2.55 14.24 7.12
CA TYR A 145 3.74 13.70 7.79
C TYR A 145 4.11 14.49 9.05
N GLU A 146 3.70 15.76 9.12
CA GLU A 146 3.94 16.67 10.26
C GLU A 146 2.63 17.23 10.87
N PRO A 147 1.66 16.36 11.21
CA PRO A 147 0.33 16.80 11.64
C PRO A 147 0.33 17.57 12.97
N GLY A 148 1.42 17.49 13.75
CA GLY A 148 1.59 18.24 14.99
C GLY A 148 1.58 19.77 14.82
N ASP A 149 1.78 20.27 13.59
CA ASP A 149 1.83 21.70 13.30
C ASP A 149 0.45 22.36 13.17
N PHE A 150 -0.59 21.56 12.93
CA PHE A 150 -1.95 22.08 12.69
C PHE A 150 -3.07 21.33 13.41
N VAL A 151 -2.79 20.14 13.99
CA VAL A 151 -3.77 19.41 14.80
C VAL A 151 -3.74 19.92 16.24
N ASP A 152 -4.91 20.27 16.77
CA ASP A 152 -5.03 20.74 18.14
C ASP A 152 -4.75 19.60 19.15
N ASP A 153 -4.09 19.94 20.25
CA ASP A 153 -3.99 19.07 21.41
C ASP A 153 -5.38 18.80 21.99
N VAL A 154 -5.67 17.54 22.30
CA VAL A 154 -6.88 17.13 23.04
C VAL A 154 -6.49 16.70 24.45
N ASP A 155 -7.42 16.76 25.40
CA ASP A 155 -7.13 16.37 26.78
C ASP A 155 -6.54 14.95 26.84
N SER A 156 -5.27 14.85 27.27
CA SER A 156 -4.43 13.64 27.38
C SER A 156 -3.61 13.22 26.15
N PHE A 157 -3.76 13.85 24.98
CA PHE A 157 -2.95 13.56 23.78
C PHE A 157 -2.49 14.83 23.08
N SER A 158 -1.20 14.93 22.83
CA SER A 158 -0.66 16.05 22.06
C SER A 158 -0.74 15.77 20.56
N GLY A 159 -1.07 16.78 19.76
CA GLY A 159 -1.02 16.73 18.30
C GLY A 159 0.36 16.30 17.79
N ALA A 160 1.45 16.66 18.48
CA ALA A 160 2.80 16.20 18.15
C ALA A 160 3.03 14.68 18.27
N THR A 161 2.03 13.91 18.73
CA THR A 161 2.09 12.44 18.87
C THR A 161 1.25 11.72 17.81
N ILE A 162 0.49 12.44 16.97
CA ILE A 162 -0.31 11.82 15.91
C ILE A 162 0.59 11.39 14.73
N TYR A 163 0.28 10.22 14.19
CA TYR A 163 0.95 9.63 13.05
C TYR A 163 -0.08 9.48 11.93
N SER A 164 -0.06 10.40 10.96
CA SER A 164 -1.04 10.44 9.86
C SER A 164 -0.53 9.82 8.55
N GLN A 165 0.55 9.03 8.61
CA GLN A 165 1.12 8.38 7.44
C GLN A 165 0.21 7.26 6.88
N LYS A 166 -0.72 6.73 7.70
CA LYS A 166 -1.74 5.79 7.22
C LYS A 166 -2.75 6.49 6.31
N GLU A 167 -3.09 7.73 6.63
CA GLU A 167 -3.98 8.59 5.84
C GLU A 167 -3.31 9.00 4.53
N VAL A 168 -2.01 9.36 4.55
CA VAL A 168 -1.22 9.58 3.32
C VAL A 168 -1.33 8.37 2.40
N SER A 169 -0.99 7.18 2.91
CA SER A 169 -1.03 5.95 2.11
C SER A 169 -2.43 5.65 1.57
N ALA A 170 -3.49 5.91 2.34
CA ALA A 170 -4.87 5.72 1.90
C ALA A 170 -5.32 6.76 0.85
N ILE A 171 -4.80 7.99 0.89
CA ILE A 171 -5.05 8.99 -0.16
C ILE A 171 -4.36 8.58 -1.45
N VAL A 172 -3.07 8.23 -1.38
CA VAL A 172 -2.28 7.80 -2.55
C VAL A 172 -2.87 6.54 -3.16
N ASP A 173 -3.24 5.54 -2.35
CA ASP A 173 -3.95 4.34 -2.81
C ASP A 173 -5.24 4.70 -3.56
N GLY A 174 -5.99 5.69 -3.08
CA GLY A 174 -7.20 6.18 -3.75
C GLY A 174 -6.92 6.85 -5.10
N LEU A 175 -5.90 7.70 -5.17
CA LEU A 175 -5.49 8.39 -6.40
C LEU A 175 -4.97 7.39 -7.44
N ASN A 176 -4.17 6.42 -7.03
CA ASN A 176 -3.61 5.36 -7.89
C ASN A 176 -4.70 4.49 -8.54
N ARG A 177 -5.88 4.39 -7.92
CA ARG A 177 -7.02 3.61 -8.42
C ARG A 177 -7.93 4.42 -9.36
N GLY A 178 -7.71 5.72 -9.50
CA GLY A 178 -8.54 6.63 -10.29
C GLY A 178 -9.90 6.97 -9.64
N VAL A 179 -10.74 7.68 -10.38
CA VAL A 179 -12.03 8.18 -9.89
C VAL A 179 -12.94 7.01 -9.53
N TYR A 180 -13.29 6.87 -8.26
CA TYR A 180 -14.29 5.89 -7.82
C TYR A 180 -15.71 6.29 -8.25
N ARG A 181 -16.02 7.59 -8.28
CA ARG A 181 -17.34 8.10 -8.68
C ARG A 181 -17.27 9.55 -9.12
N PHE A 182 -17.83 9.90 -10.26
CA PHE A 182 -18.00 11.29 -10.67
C PHE A 182 -19.05 12.01 -9.81
N ARG A 183 -18.83 13.30 -9.50
CA ARG A 183 -19.43 14.11 -8.40
C ARG A 183 -20.95 14.06 -8.19
N GLU A 184 -21.76 13.65 -9.16
CA GLU A 184 -23.20 13.39 -8.94
C GLU A 184 -23.45 11.89 -8.76
N VAL A 185 -24.53 11.49 -8.08
CA VAL A 185 -24.85 10.06 -7.94
C VAL A 185 -25.07 9.46 -9.34
N GLY A 186 -24.02 8.87 -9.93
CA GLY A 186 -23.98 8.49 -11.34
C GLY A 186 -23.76 9.66 -12.29
N GLY A 187 -22.95 10.66 -11.93
CA GLY A 187 -22.56 11.74 -12.83
C GLY A 187 -22.02 11.22 -14.16
N GLU A 188 -22.26 11.96 -15.25
CA GLU A 188 -21.79 11.57 -16.59
C GLU A 188 -20.27 11.38 -16.54
N VAL A 189 -19.83 10.19 -16.96
CA VAL A 189 -18.41 9.89 -17.15
C VAL A 189 -17.94 10.77 -18.30
N PRO A 190 -16.82 11.49 -18.18
CA PRO A 190 -16.28 12.25 -19.30
C PRO A 190 -16.08 11.32 -20.52
N GLU A 191 -16.47 11.75 -21.72
CA GLU A 191 -16.49 10.90 -22.93
C GLU A 191 -15.12 10.24 -23.22
N ASP A 192 -14.03 10.91 -22.85
CA ASP A 192 -12.65 10.47 -23.10
C ASP A 192 -11.96 9.93 -21.83
N TYR A 193 -12.69 9.74 -20.71
CA TYR A 193 -12.08 9.24 -19.48
C TYR A 193 -11.80 7.74 -19.57
N SER A 194 -10.55 7.38 -19.28
CA SER A 194 -10.16 6.02 -18.93
C SER A 194 -9.33 6.05 -17.64
N PRO A 195 -9.57 5.12 -16.70
CA PRO A 195 -8.71 4.99 -15.52
C PRO A 195 -7.35 4.36 -15.85
N ILE A 196 -7.08 4.05 -17.12
CA ILE A 196 -5.86 3.44 -17.62
C ILE A 196 -5.37 4.26 -18.82
N SER A 197 -4.11 4.69 -18.78
CA SER A 197 -3.42 5.41 -19.85
C SER A 197 -3.51 4.65 -21.18
N GLU A 198 -3.71 5.39 -22.29
CA GLU A 198 -3.71 4.81 -23.64
C GLU A 198 -2.33 4.29 -24.06
N ASP A 199 -1.28 4.91 -23.51
CA ASP A 199 0.12 4.59 -23.76
C ASP A 199 0.65 3.46 -22.87
N ALA A 200 -0.13 3.05 -21.84
CA ALA A 200 0.22 1.90 -21.03
C ALA A 200 0.34 0.62 -21.88
N ASP A 201 1.31 -0.21 -21.54
CA ASP A 201 1.53 -1.52 -22.13
C ASP A 201 1.73 -2.54 -21.01
N PHE A 202 0.88 -3.56 -20.97
CA PHE A 202 0.87 -4.56 -19.92
C PHE A 202 1.39 -5.89 -20.46
N GLU A 203 2.26 -6.51 -19.66
CA GLU A 203 2.80 -7.82 -19.96
C GLU A 203 1.73 -8.90 -19.99
N ASP A 204 1.92 -9.90 -20.83
CA ASP A 204 1.06 -11.07 -20.89
C ASP A 204 1.10 -11.85 -19.57
N GLY A 205 -0.07 -12.14 -19.00
CA GLY A 205 -0.13 -12.87 -17.74
C GLY A 205 -1.41 -12.64 -16.96
N THR A 206 -1.47 -13.29 -15.80
CA THR A 206 -2.56 -13.17 -14.85
C THR A 206 -2.27 -12.05 -13.87
N TYR A 207 -3.25 -11.18 -13.66
CA TYR A 207 -3.27 -10.07 -12.73
C TYR A 207 -4.30 -10.33 -11.63
N ARG A 208 -4.08 -9.70 -10.47
CA ARG A 208 -4.99 -9.78 -9.32
C ARG A 208 -5.04 -8.47 -8.58
N GLY A 209 -6.24 -7.99 -8.32
CA GLY A 209 -6.45 -6.81 -7.50
C GLY A 209 -7.74 -6.89 -6.70
N ILE A 210 -7.84 -5.98 -5.75
CA ILE A 210 -8.94 -5.90 -4.80
C ILE A 210 -9.53 -4.50 -4.75
N PHE A 211 -10.78 -4.40 -4.32
CA PHE A 211 -11.36 -3.18 -3.79
C PHE A 211 -11.86 -3.46 -2.38
N ALA A 212 -11.44 -2.61 -1.44
CA ALA A 212 -11.80 -2.70 -0.04
C ALA A 212 -12.37 -1.37 0.45
N ASP A 213 -13.35 -1.44 1.35
CA ASP A 213 -13.99 -0.26 1.93
C ASP A 213 -14.64 -0.66 3.27
N ARG A 214 -14.69 0.27 4.22
CA ARG A 214 -15.36 0.07 5.53
C ARG A 214 -14.85 -1.12 6.36
N GLY A 215 -13.59 -1.53 6.19
CA GLY A 215 -13.00 -2.62 6.95
C GLY A 215 -13.09 -4.00 6.28
N ASP A 216 -13.79 -4.10 5.16
CA ASP A 216 -13.95 -5.34 4.41
C ASP A 216 -13.35 -5.22 3.00
N ILE A 217 -12.80 -6.33 2.51
CA ILE A 217 -12.52 -6.49 1.07
C ILE A 217 -13.85 -6.80 0.41
N HIS A 218 -14.32 -5.91 -0.47
CA HIS A 218 -15.62 -6.08 -1.12
C HIS A 218 -15.54 -6.84 -2.44
N VAL A 219 -14.50 -6.58 -3.23
CA VAL A 219 -14.31 -7.22 -4.55
C VAL A 219 -12.88 -7.69 -4.64
N GLY A 220 -12.68 -8.90 -5.12
CA GLY A 220 -11.38 -9.40 -5.55
C GLY A 220 -11.52 -9.99 -6.95
N LEU A 221 -10.68 -9.56 -7.88
CA LEU A 221 -10.69 -10.01 -9.27
C LEU A 221 -9.40 -10.74 -9.62
N GLN A 222 -9.51 -11.69 -10.53
CA GLN A 222 -8.40 -12.21 -11.30
C GLN A 222 -8.75 -12.09 -12.78
N PHE A 223 -7.82 -11.60 -13.57
CA PHE A 223 -7.96 -11.51 -15.01
C PHE A 223 -6.63 -11.82 -15.70
N THR A 224 -6.70 -12.29 -16.94
CA THR A 224 -5.53 -12.62 -17.75
C THR A 224 -5.49 -11.70 -18.96
N LEU A 225 -4.31 -11.14 -19.25
CA LEU A 225 -4.06 -10.33 -20.43
C LEU A 225 -3.21 -11.12 -21.45
N GLU A 226 -3.58 -10.97 -22.73
CA GLU A 226 -2.75 -11.30 -23.90
C GLU A 226 -2.81 -10.12 -24.88
N ASP A 227 -1.67 -9.51 -25.22
CA ASP A 227 -1.58 -8.29 -26.05
C ASP A 227 -2.54 -7.18 -25.55
N ASN A 228 -2.48 -6.87 -24.25
CA ASN A 228 -3.41 -5.95 -23.54
C ASN A 228 -4.89 -6.36 -23.56
N LYS A 229 -5.27 -7.51 -24.10
CA LYS A 229 -6.66 -7.95 -24.14
C LYS A 229 -7.00 -8.88 -23.01
N ILE A 230 -8.13 -8.64 -22.36
CA ILE A 230 -8.64 -9.52 -21.31
C ILE A 230 -9.09 -10.84 -21.96
N THR A 231 -8.41 -11.94 -21.69
CA THR A 231 -8.77 -13.27 -22.22
C THR A 231 -9.65 -14.08 -21.27
N GLU A 232 -9.55 -13.79 -19.97
CA GLU A 232 -10.38 -14.36 -18.91
C GLU A 232 -10.49 -13.34 -17.78
N ILE A 233 -11.67 -13.21 -17.16
CA ILE A 233 -11.85 -12.42 -15.93
C ILE A 233 -12.89 -13.05 -15.02
N SER A 234 -12.60 -13.11 -13.73
CA SER A 234 -13.52 -13.68 -12.74
C SER A 234 -13.40 -13.06 -11.36
N HIS A 235 -14.52 -13.11 -10.64
CA HIS A 235 -14.57 -12.75 -9.22
C HIS A 235 -13.95 -13.87 -8.39
N ARG A 236 -12.94 -13.50 -7.61
CA ARG A 236 -12.34 -14.32 -6.55
C ARG A 236 -12.94 -14.07 -5.18
N HIS A 237 -13.52 -12.89 -5.01
CA HIS A 237 -14.25 -12.49 -3.82
C HIS A 237 -15.32 -11.47 -4.19
N MET A 238 -16.50 -11.57 -3.59
CA MET A 238 -17.54 -10.57 -3.74
C MET A 238 -18.38 -10.54 -2.46
N TYR A 239 -18.13 -9.56 -1.62
CA TYR A 239 -18.72 -9.43 -0.30
C TYR A 239 -19.22 -8.01 -0.06
N TYR A 240 -20.38 -7.88 0.57
CA TYR A 240 -20.87 -6.59 1.03
C TYR A 240 -21.90 -6.77 2.13
N ASP A 241 -21.75 -6.03 3.23
CA ASP A 241 -22.71 -5.95 4.33
C ASP A 241 -23.10 -7.32 4.91
N GLY A 242 -22.09 -8.17 5.18
CA GLY A 242 -22.30 -9.50 5.77
C GLY A 242 -22.70 -10.59 4.78
N ILE A 243 -22.75 -10.29 3.48
CA ILE A 243 -23.23 -11.21 2.45
C ILE A 243 -22.08 -11.55 1.50
N ASP A 244 -21.70 -12.82 1.46
CA ASP A 244 -20.82 -13.38 0.42
C ASP A 244 -21.66 -13.75 -0.80
N TYR A 245 -21.55 -12.94 -1.85
CA TYR A 245 -22.30 -13.12 -3.09
C TYR A 245 -21.79 -14.32 -3.90
N LEU A 246 -20.63 -14.88 -3.60
CA LEU A 246 -20.12 -16.08 -4.26
C LEU A 246 -20.59 -17.37 -3.58
N ASP A 247 -21.26 -17.30 -2.43
CA ASP A 247 -21.89 -18.45 -1.78
C ASP A 247 -22.94 -19.09 -2.71
N GLU A 248 -22.84 -20.42 -2.86
CA GLU A 248 -23.74 -21.21 -3.70
C GLU A 248 -25.17 -21.22 -3.15
N ASP A 249 -25.33 -21.11 -1.82
CA ASP A 249 -26.59 -21.20 -1.09
C ASP A 249 -27.23 -19.83 -0.79
N ILE A 250 -26.71 -18.75 -1.38
CA ILE A 250 -27.23 -17.40 -1.18
C ILE A 250 -28.70 -17.24 -1.64
N ASP A 251 -29.45 -16.32 -1.01
CA ASP A 251 -30.82 -16.00 -1.40
C ASP A 251 -30.94 -15.64 -2.89
N GLU A 252 -32.03 -16.06 -3.53
CA GLU A 252 -32.28 -15.86 -4.96
C GLU A 252 -32.23 -14.38 -5.37
N THR A 253 -32.61 -13.48 -4.47
CA THR A 253 -32.50 -12.03 -4.66
C THR A 253 -31.06 -11.61 -4.92
N TYR A 254 -30.11 -12.15 -4.16
CA TYR A 254 -28.68 -11.81 -4.29
C TYR A 254 -27.99 -12.57 -5.42
N LYS A 255 -28.52 -13.71 -5.87
CA LYS A 255 -28.03 -14.38 -7.08
C LYS A 255 -28.17 -13.49 -8.31
N GLY A 256 -29.30 -12.77 -8.43
CA GLY A 256 -29.49 -11.79 -9.50
C GLY A 256 -28.39 -10.73 -9.51
N ILE A 257 -28.11 -10.13 -8.34
CA ILE A 257 -27.04 -9.14 -8.19
C ILE A 257 -25.68 -9.75 -8.59
N ARG A 258 -25.34 -10.93 -8.07
CA ARG A 258 -24.11 -11.64 -8.43
C ARG A 258 -23.98 -11.85 -9.93
N ASP A 259 -25.05 -12.31 -10.57
CA ASP A 259 -25.04 -12.64 -11.99
C ASP A 259 -24.91 -11.37 -12.85
N GLN A 260 -25.42 -10.23 -12.39
CA GLN A 260 -25.20 -8.93 -13.04
C GLN A 260 -23.75 -8.44 -12.92
N HIS A 261 -23.13 -8.57 -11.75
CA HIS A 261 -21.70 -8.25 -11.57
C HIS A 261 -20.80 -9.16 -12.41
N LYS A 262 -21.14 -10.45 -12.54
CA LYS A 262 -20.44 -11.37 -13.45
C LYS A 262 -20.57 -10.94 -14.91
N GLN A 263 -21.78 -10.64 -15.38
CA GLN A 263 -21.97 -10.09 -16.73
C GLN A 263 -21.17 -8.81 -16.96
N ALA A 264 -21.07 -7.95 -15.94
CA ALA A 264 -20.35 -6.70 -16.03
C ALA A 264 -18.87 -6.92 -16.39
N VAL A 265 -18.19 -7.83 -15.68
CA VAL A 265 -16.79 -8.15 -15.95
C VAL A 265 -16.62 -9.02 -17.20
N GLU A 266 -17.53 -9.96 -17.46
CA GLU A 266 -17.50 -10.83 -18.67
C GLU A 266 -17.63 -10.00 -19.97
N HIS A 267 -18.29 -8.84 -19.93
CA HIS A 267 -18.36 -7.90 -21.07
C HIS A 267 -16.98 -7.34 -21.47
N LEU A 268 -15.98 -7.41 -20.59
CA LEU A 268 -14.62 -6.96 -20.88
C LEU A 268 -13.82 -8.01 -21.68
N GLU A 269 -14.24 -9.28 -21.68
CA GLU A 269 -13.50 -10.37 -22.34
C GLU A 269 -13.38 -10.14 -23.86
N GLY A 270 -12.16 -10.31 -24.36
CA GLY A 270 -11.76 -10.12 -25.76
C GLY A 270 -11.48 -8.68 -26.15
N LYS A 271 -11.61 -7.71 -25.23
CA LYS A 271 -11.35 -6.28 -25.48
C LYS A 271 -10.02 -5.84 -24.89
N ASP A 272 -9.48 -4.75 -25.42
CA ASP A 272 -8.31 -4.07 -24.86
C ASP A 272 -8.66 -3.48 -23.50
N VAL A 273 -7.85 -3.79 -22.47
CA VAL A 273 -8.09 -3.39 -21.09
C VAL A 273 -8.11 -1.86 -20.93
N ARG A 274 -7.33 -1.14 -21.75
CA ARG A 274 -7.18 0.33 -21.68
C ARG A 274 -8.44 1.06 -22.14
N GLU A 275 -9.22 0.42 -23.01
CA GLU A 275 -10.47 0.97 -23.53
C GLU A 275 -11.69 0.42 -22.78
N ALA A 276 -11.69 -0.86 -22.43
CA ALA A 276 -12.90 -1.54 -22.00
C ALA A 276 -13.29 -1.26 -20.54
N VAL A 277 -12.33 -0.96 -19.67
CA VAL A 277 -12.60 -0.81 -18.23
C VAL A 277 -13.52 0.37 -17.94
N SER A 278 -13.49 1.43 -18.75
CA SER A 278 -14.39 2.58 -18.59
C SER A 278 -15.87 2.24 -18.84
N ASP A 279 -16.18 1.17 -19.60
CA ASP A 279 -17.56 0.66 -19.78
C ASP A 279 -18.23 0.37 -18.42
N LEU A 280 -17.45 -0.06 -17.41
CA LEU A 280 -17.95 -0.42 -16.07
C LEU A 280 -18.47 0.77 -15.24
N TYR A 281 -18.27 2.01 -15.69
CA TYR A 281 -18.95 3.15 -15.06
C TYR A 281 -20.43 3.25 -15.48
N GLU A 282 -20.79 2.70 -16.65
CA GLU A 282 -22.15 2.67 -17.18
C GLU A 282 -22.65 1.25 -17.49
N PRO A 283 -22.64 0.33 -16.50
CA PRO A 283 -22.94 -1.09 -16.73
C PRO A 283 -24.38 -1.34 -17.20
N GLY A 284 -25.30 -0.42 -16.91
CA GLY A 284 -26.68 -0.49 -17.38
C GLY A 284 -26.85 -0.50 -18.91
N ASN A 285 -25.80 -0.18 -19.66
CA ASN A 285 -25.81 -0.21 -21.12
C ASN A 285 -25.67 -1.64 -21.71
N PHE A 286 -25.15 -2.60 -20.93
CA PHE A 286 -24.83 -3.95 -21.43
C PHE A 286 -25.16 -5.10 -20.46
N VAL A 287 -25.42 -4.80 -19.18
CA VAL A 287 -25.85 -5.81 -18.22
C VAL A 287 -27.35 -6.01 -18.31
N ASP A 288 -27.77 -7.28 -18.41
CA ASP A 288 -29.19 -7.63 -18.48
C ASP A 288 -29.91 -7.31 -17.16
N ASP A 289 -31.17 -6.89 -17.28
CA ASP A 289 -32.09 -6.85 -16.14
C ASP A 289 -32.36 -8.28 -15.64
N VAL A 290 -32.21 -8.51 -14.35
CA VAL A 290 -32.58 -9.75 -13.66
C VAL A 290 -33.77 -9.47 -12.75
N ASP A 291 -34.76 -10.36 -12.69
CA ASP A 291 -36.04 -10.17 -11.96
C ASP A 291 -36.24 -8.83 -11.22
N SER A 292 -35.86 -8.71 -9.94
CA SER A 292 -36.13 -7.54 -9.10
C SER A 292 -35.10 -6.40 -9.19
N PHE A 293 -34.10 -6.49 -10.09
CA PHE A 293 -33.00 -5.55 -10.24
C PHE A 293 -32.73 -5.18 -11.70
N SER A 294 -32.82 -3.89 -12.03
CA SER A 294 -32.38 -3.43 -13.34
C SER A 294 -30.86 -3.31 -13.41
N GLY A 295 -30.27 -3.64 -14.56
CA GLY A 295 -28.83 -3.47 -14.81
C GLY A 295 -28.36 -2.02 -14.58
N ALA A 296 -29.25 -1.05 -14.80
CA ALA A 296 -29.02 0.37 -14.48
C ALA A 296 -28.81 0.68 -12.98
N THR A 297 -29.03 -0.29 -12.08
CA THR A 297 -28.85 -0.11 -10.63
C THR A 297 -27.51 -0.66 -10.14
N ILE A 298 -26.74 -1.34 -10.99
CA ILE A 298 -25.46 -1.91 -10.57
C ILE A 298 -24.38 -0.82 -10.54
N TYR A 299 -23.51 -0.90 -9.55
CA TYR A 299 -22.39 0.01 -9.36
C TYR A 299 -21.11 -0.80 -9.51
N SER A 300 -20.54 -0.81 -10.72
CA SER A 300 -19.35 -1.60 -11.05
C SER A 300 -18.02 -0.86 -10.84
N GLN A 301 -18.04 0.26 -10.13
CA GLN A 301 -16.83 1.04 -9.85
C GLN A 301 -15.88 0.34 -8.87
N LYS A 302 -16.38 -0.65 -8.10
CA LYS A 302 -15.53 -1.50 -7.26
C LYS A 302 -14.66 -2.41 -8.13
N GLU A 303 -15.22 -2.92 -9.23
CA GLU A 303 -14.54 -3.75 -10.21
C GLU A 303 -13.52 -2.94 -10.99
N VAL A 304 -13.84 -1.71 -11.40
CA VAL A 304 -12.85 -0.77 -11.99
C VAL A 304 -11.64 -0.63 -11.06
N SER A 305 -11.88 -0.29 -9.80
CA SER A 305 -10.80 -0.10 -8.84
C SER A 305 -9.98 -1.37 -8.59
N ALA A 306 -10.62 -2.55 -8.56
CA ALA A 306 -9.93 -3.83 -8.42
C ALA A 306 -9.12 -4.21 -9.67
N ILE A 307 -9.55 -3.85 -10.88
CA ILE A 307 -8.76 -4.04 -12.10
C ILE A 307 -7.53 -3.13 -12.08
N VAL A 308 -7.73 -1.83 -11.82
CA VAL A 308 -6.63 -0.85 -11.76
C VAL A 308 -5.62 -1.21 -10.68
N ASP A 309 -6.08 -1.61 -9.48
CA ASP A 309 -5.21 -2.13 -8.41
C ASP A 309 -4.39 -3.34 -8.87
N GLY A 310 -5.00 -4.26 -9.63
CA GLY A 310 -4.29 -5.43 -10.16
C GLY A 310 -3.23 -5.06 -11.20
N LEU A 311 -3.54 -4.14 -12.11
CA LEU A 311 -2.59 -3.63 -13.11
C LEU A 311 -1.43 -2.88 -12.45
N ASN A 312 -1.70 -2.02 -11.46
CA ASN A 312 -0.70 -1.26 -10.72
C ASN A 312 0.31 -2.14 -9.99
N ARG A 313 -0.07 -3.38 -9.64
CA ARG A 313 0.79 -4.36 -8.95
C ARG A 313 1.65 -5.18 -9.92
N GLY A 314 1.42 -5.07 -11.22
CA GLY A 314 2.07 -5.87 -12.25
C GLY A 314 1.57 -7.32 -12.32
N VAL A 315 2.24 -8.14 -13.14
CA VAL A 315 1.85 -9.52 -13.40
C VAL A 315 1.91 -10.35 -12.11
N TYR A 316 0.78 -10.87 -11.65
CA TYR A 316 0.77 -11.82 -10.53
C TYR A 316 1.32 -13.19 -10.95
N ARG A 317 1.12 -13.60 -12.21
CA ARG A 317 1.59 -14.91 -12.70
C ARG A 317 1.63 -14.96 -14.24
N PHE A 318 2.78 -15.32 -14.81
CA PHE A 318 2.94 -15.57 -16.27
C PHE A 318 2.34 -16.90 -16.78
N ARG A 319 2.08 -17.82 -15.86
CA ARG A 319 1.89 -19.26 -16.13
C ARG A 319 0.59 -19.67 -16.82
N GLU A 320 -0.46 -18.85 -16.87
CA GLU A 320 -1.73 -19.24 -17.53
C GLU A 320 -1.67 -19.14 -19.07
N VAL A 321 -0.62 -18.51 -19.62
CA VAL A 321 -0.29 -18.48 -21.07
C VAL A 321 0.84 -19.47 -21.45
N GLY A 322 1.40 -20.20 -20.47
CA GLY A 322 2.52 -21.12 -20.69
C GLY A 322 3.91 -20.47 -20.75
N GLY A 323 4.08 -19.25 -20.23
CA GLY A 323 5.35 -18.51 -20.22
C GLY A 323 6.25 -18.81 -19.02
N GLU A 324 7.56 -18.82 -19.27
CA GLU A 324 8.61 -18.50 -18.29
C GLU A 324 8.55 -16.99 -18.00
N VAL A 325 9.08 -16.54 -16.86
CA VAL A 325 9.24 -15.10 -16.60
C VAL A 325 10.13 -14.53 -17.72
N PRO A 326 9.75 -13.43 -18.40
CA PRO A 326 10.64 -12.85 -19.40
C PRO A 326 11.99 -12.49 -18.75
N GLU A 327 13.10 -12.79 -19.43
CA GLU A 327 14.47 -12.64 -18.85
C GLU A 327 14.75 -11.23 -18.33
N ASP A 328 14.14 -10.20 -18.94
CA ASP A 328 14.34 -8.79 -18.59
C ASP A 328 13.11 -8.18 -17.87
N TYR A 329 12.16 -8.99 -17.40
CA TYR A 329 10.98 -8.46 -16.72
C TYR A 329 11.30 -8.01 -15.29
N SER A 330 10.95 -6.76 -14.99
CA SER A 330 10.75 -6.28 -13.63
C SER A 330 9.37 -5.65 -13.49
N PRO A 331 8.66 -5.89 -12.37
CA PRO A 331 7.42 -5.17 -12.08
C PRO A 331 7.65 -3.70 -11.72
N ILE A 332 8.91 -3.25 -11.67
CA ILE A 332 9.33 -1.89 -11.32
C ILE A 332 10.15 -1.35 -12.50
N SER A 333 9.86 -0.12 -12.94
CA SER A 333 10.60 0.52 -14.03
C SER A 333 12.08 0.72 -13.67
N GLU A 334 12.98 0.56 -14.64
CA GLU A 334 14.41 0.86 -14.47
C GLU A 334 14.67 2.34 -14.18
N ASP A 335 13.81 3.21 -14.72
CA ASP A 335 13.87 4.67 -14.53
C ASP A 335 13.16 5.14 -13.25
N ALA A 336 12.56 4.21 -12.48
CA ALA A 336 11.97 4.58 -11.20
C ALA A 336 13.06 5.04 -10.23
N ASP A 337 12.74 6.04 -9.42
CA ASP A 337 13.58 6.50 -8.33
C ASP A 337 12.72 6.66 -7.08
N PHE A 338 13.13 6.01 -5.99
CA PHE A 338 12.39 5.94 -4.76
C PHE A 338 13.12 6.67 -3.65
N GLU A 339 12.36 7.48 -2.93
CA GLU A 339 12.84 8.25 -1.79
C GLU A 339 13.30 7.33 -0.65
N ASP A 340 14.33 7.79 0.07
CA ASP A 340 14.84 7.08 1.23
C ASP A 340 13.79 7.01 2.35
N GLY A 341 13.54 5.80 2.82
CA GLY A 341 12.55 5.60 3.87
C GLY A 341 11.98 4.21 3.95
N THR A 342 11.08 4.04 4.91
CA THR A 342 10.32 2.82 5.11
C THR A 342 9.05 2.84 4.29
N TYR A 343 8.82 1.77 3.55
CA TYR A 343 7.63 1.49 2.76
C TYR A 343 6.82 0.36 3.39
N ARG A 344 5.52 0.33 3.07
CA ARG A 344 4.61 -0.72 3.52
C ARG A 344 3.57 -1.02 2.47
N GLY A 345 3.45 -2.29 2.12
CA GLY A 345 2.42 -2.73 1.20
C GLY A 345 1.85 -4.09 1.59
N ILE A 346 0.71 -4.39 0.97
CA ILE A 346 -0.11 -5.55 1.26
C ILE A 346 -0.34 -6.37 0.00
N PHE A 347 -0.59 -7.67 0.19
CA PHE A 347 -1.30 -8.47 -0.79
C PHE A 347 -2.51 -9.10 -0.12
N ALA A 348 -3.68 -8.96 -0.75
CA ALA A 348 -4.94 -9.46 -0.27
C ALA A 348 -5.65 -10.25 -1.39
N ASP A 349 -6.33 -11.33 -1.02
CA ASP A 349 -7.06 -12.17 -1.95
C ASP A 349 -8.13 -12.96 -1.19
N ARG A 350 -9.24 -13.29 -1.86
CA ARG A 350 -10.36 -14.06 -1.29
C ARG A 350 -10.98 -13.52 0.01
N GLY A 351 -10.88 -12.21 0.25
CA GLY A 351 -11.47 -11.58 1.43
C GLY A 351 -10.52 -11.46 2.61
N ASP A 352 -9.30 -11.98 2.48
CA ASP A 352 -8.27 -11.89 3.53
C ASP A 352 -7.05 -11.10 3.03
N ILE A 353 -6.43 -10.36 3.94
CA ILE A 353 -5.06 -9.88 3.73
C ILE A 353 -4.14 -11.08 3.96
N HIS A 354 -3.32 -11.42 2.97
CA HIS A 354 -2.42 -12.57 3.07
C HIS A 354 -1.01 -12.19 3.47
N VAL A 355 -0.47 -11.09 2.93
CA VAL A 355 0.91 -10.68 3.16
C VAL A 355 0.91 -9.20 3.46
N VAL A 356 1.67 -8.80 4.49
CA VAL A 356 2.05 -7.40 4.70
C VAL A 356 3.57 -7.37 4.84
N LEU A 357 4.22 -6.59 3.99
CA LEU A 357 5.65 -6.36 4.03
C LEU A 357 5.95 -4.95 4.50
N GLN A 358 7.07 -4.81 5.19
CA GLN A 358 7.72 -3.53 5.43
C GLN A 358 9.16 -3.66 5.01
N PHE A 359 9.63 -2.66 4.27
CA PHE A 359 11.01 -2.57 3.83
C PHE A 359 11.51 -1.14 3.91
N THR A 360 12.82 -0.97 3.97
CA THR A 360 13.48 0.33 3.99
C THR A 360 14.39 0.43 2.78
N LEU A 361 14.30 1.54 2.04
CA LEU A 361 15.19 1.86 0.94
C LEU A 361 16.23 2.92 1.37
N GLU A 362 17.46 2.76 0.88
CA GLU A 362 18.49 3.80 0.79
C GLU A 362 19.06 3.77 -0.62
N ASP A 363 18.98 4.86 -1.39
CA ASP A 363 19.45 4.94 -2.78
C ASP A 363 18.90 3.79 -3.65
N ASN A 364 17.59 3.51 -3.55
CA ASN A 364 16.89 2.36 -4.15
C ASN A 364 17.36 0.97 -3.65
N GLU A 365 18.35 0.86 -2.76
CA GLU A 365 18.80 -0.40 -2.17
C GLU A 365 17.91 -0.80 -0.98
N ILE A 366 17.46 -2.06 -0.96
CA ILE A 366 16.70 -2.60 0.18
C ILE A 366 17.66 -2.86 1.35
N THR A 367 17.55 -2.07 2.41
CA THR A 367 18.46 -2.17 3.58
C THR A 367 17.88 -2.99 4.74
N GLU A 368 16.57 -3.15 4.77
CA GLU A 368 15.83 -4.01 5.70
C GLU A 368 14.53 -4.43 5.01
N ILE A 369 14.13 -5.70 5.12
CA ILE A 369 12.80 -6.13 4.70
C ILE A 369 12.25 -7.26 5.57
N GLY A 370 10.96 -7.23 5.86
CA GLY A 370 10.34 -8.28 6.67
C GLY A 370 8.84 -8.35 6.59
N HIS A 371 8.34 -9.55 6.93
CA HIS A 371 6.92 -9.83 7.07
C HIS A 371 6.38 -9.22 8.36
N ARG A 372 5.38 -8.35 8.22
CA ARG A 372 4.56 -7.85 9.33
C ARG A 372 3.33 -8.71 9.56
N TYR A 373 2.88 -9.40 8.50
CA TYR A 373 1.77 -10.32 8.52
C TYR A 373 1.94 -11.36 7.42
N MET A 374 1.61 -12.61 7.72
CA MET A 374 1.63 -13.70 6.75
C MET A 374 0.53 -14.68 7.11
N TYR A 375 -0.57 -14.66 6.37
CA TYR A 375 -1.77 -15.43 6.63
C TYR A 375 -2.26 -16.10 5.35
N TYR A 376 -2.70 -17.35 5.48
CA TYR A 376 -3.38 -18.03 4.40
C TYR A 376 -4.21 -19.20 4.92
N ASP A 377 -5.47 -19.29 4.48
CA ASP A 377 -6.35 -20.43 4.72
C ASP A 377 -6.50 -20.78 6.22
N GLY A 378 -6.74 -19.77 7.07
CA GLY A 378 -6.91 -19.99 8.50
C GLY A 378 -5.62 -20.07 9.31
N VAL A 379 -4.45 -19.96 8.67
CA VAL A 379 -3.15 -20.14 9.32
C VAL A 379 -2.38 -18.83 9.33
N ASP A 380 -2.07 -18.32 10.53
CA ASP A 380 -1.09 -17.25 10.73
C ASP A 380 0.31 -17.85 10.78
N TYR A 381 1.08 -17.66 9.72
CA TYR A 381 2.44 -18.17 9.56
C TYR A 381 3.44 -17.49 10.49
N LEU A 382 3.12 -16.34 11.07
CA LEU A 382 4.00 -15.66 12.02
C LEU A 382 3.73 -16.06 13.48
N ASP A 383 2.71 -16.89 13.75
CA ASP A 383 2.46 -17.45 15.08
C ASP A 383 3.67 -18.25 15.58
N GLU A 384 4.13 -17.95 16.80
CA GLU A 384 5.25 -18.62 17.45
C GLU A 384 4.96 -20.11 17.73
N ASP A 385 3.69 -20.44 17.95
CA ASP A 385 3.21 -21.78 18.31
C ASP A 385 2.68 -22.58 17.09
N ILE A 386 2.94 -22.09 15.86
CA ILE A 386 2.50 -22.76 14.63
C ILE A 386 3.07 -24.19 14.50
N ASP A 387 2.31 -25.07 13.85
CA ASP A 387 2.74 -26.44 13.54
C ASP A 387 4.08 -26.45 12.79
N GLU A 388 4.94 -27.42 13.13
CA GLU A 388 6.29 -27.56 12.57
C GLU A 388 6.30 -27.65 11.04
N THR A 389 5.24 -28.22 10.44
CA THR A 389 5.06 -28.30 9.00
C THR A 389 5.00 -26.92 8.35
N TYR A 390 4.31 -25.97 8.99
CA TYR A 390 4.16 -24.61 8.46
C TYR A 390 5.37 -23.71 8.78
N LYS A 391 6.17 -24.05 9.80
CA LYS A 391 7.44 -23.34 10.07
C LYS A 391 8.39 -23.40 8.88
N GLY A 392 8.50 -24.56 8.23
CA GLY A 392 9.30 -24.70 7.01
C GLY A 392 8.84 -23.73 5.92
N ILE A 393 7.53 -23.68 5.64
CA ILE A 393 6.96 -22.77 4.64
C ILE A 393 7.26 -21.30 5.01
N ARG A 394 6.98 -20.91 6.26
CA ARG A 394 7.30 -19.57 6.77
C ARG A 394 8.77 -19.21 6.56
N ASP A 395 9.68 -20.13 6.90
CA ASP A 395 11.12 -19.89 6.82
C ASP A 395 11.57 -19.75 5.36
N GLN A 396 10.97 -20.48 4.43
CA GLN A 396 11.20 -20.29 2.99
C GLN A 396 10.73 -18.91 2.49
N HIS A 397 9.55 -18.46 2.90
CA HIS A 397 9.07 -17.10 2.54
C HIS A 397 9.95 -16.00 3.15
N LYS A 398 10.45 -16.19 4.38
CA LYS A 398 11.43 -15.27 4.98
C LYS A 398 12.74 -15.25 4.21
N GLN A 399 13.32 -16.40 3.89
CA GLN A 399 14.53 -16.48 3.07
C GLN A 399 14.35 -15.81 1.70
N ALA A 400 13.17 -16.00 1.07
CA ALA A 400 12.88 -15.42 -0.23
C ALA A 400 12.99 -13.89 -0.19
N VAL A 401 12.43 -13.28 0.85
CA VAL A 401 12.40 -11.83 1.03
C VAL A 401 13.74 -11.29 1.56
N GLU A 402 14.40 -12.00 2.48
CA GLU A 402 15.75 -11.66 2.97
C GLU A 402 16.80 -11.70 1.85
N HIS A 403 16.57 -12.47 0.78
CA HIS A 403 17.43 -12.47 -0.41
C HIS A 403 17.50 -11.13 -1.14
N LEU A 404 16.53 -10.25 -0.90
CA LEU A 404 16.46 -8.93 -1.54
C LEU A 404 17.33 -7.90 -0.81
N GLU A 405 17.72 -8.15 0.44
CA GLU A 405 18.52 -7.21 1.23
C GLU A 405 19.91 -6.97 0.59
N GLY A 406 20.30 -5.70 0.51
CA GLY A 406 21.54 -5.23 -0.10
C GLY A 406 21.52 -5.19 -1.64
N LYS A 407 20.33 -5.20 -2.25
CA LYS A 407 20.14 -5.10 -3.70
C LYS A 407 19.22 -3.94 -4.06
N ASP A 408 19.40 -3.44 -5.29
CA ASP A 408 18.51 -2.47 -5.90
C ASP A 408 17.09 -3.06 -6.05
N VAL A 409 16.09 -2.37 -5.51
CA VAL A 409 14.69 -2.80 -5.52
C VAL A 409 14.15 -3.00 -6.93
N ARG A 410 14.64 -2.24 -7.92
CA ARG A 410 14.19 -2.26 -9.32
C ARG A 410 14.57 -3.55 -10.02
N GLU A 411 15.65 -4.18 -9.58
CA GLU A 411 16.13 -5.46 -10.13
C GLU A 411 15.69 -6.64 -9.26
N ALA A 412 15.87 -6.51 -7.95
CA ALA A 412 15.80 -7.65 -7.02
C ALA A 412 14.41 -8.26 -6.91
N VAL A 413 13.35 -7.46 -7.04
CA VAL A 413 11.97 -7.95 -6.86
C VAL A 413 11.60 -9.01 -7.90
N ALA A 414 12.20 -8.98 -9.09
CA ALA A 414 11.99 -9.99 -10.14
C ALA A 414 12.45 -11.40 -9.71
N ASP A 415 13.47 -11.50 -8.85
CA ASP A 415 13.98 -12.78 -8.33
C ASP A 415 12.86 -13.60 -7.64
N LEU A 416 11.86 -12.92 -7.04
CA LEU A 416 10.75 -13.57 -6.33
C LEU A 416 9.75 -14.29 -7.25
N TYR A 417 9.85 -14.17 -8.58
CA TYR A 417 9.09 -15.03 -9.48
C TYR A 417 9.68 -16.44 -9.60
N GLU A 418 10.99 -16.58 -9.37
CA GLU A 418 11.73 -17.85 -9.43
C GLU A 418 12.51 -18.16 -8.13
N PRO A 419 11.84 -18.12 -6.96
CA PRO A 419 12.51 -18.21 -5.65
C PRO A 419 13.20 -19.57 -5.40
N GLY A 420 12.87 -20.60 -6.17
CA GLY A 420 13.50 -21.92 -6.05
C GLY A 420 15.01 -21.94 -6.35
N ASP A 421 15.55 -20.88 -6.95
CA ASP A 421 16.98 -20.79 -7.29
C ASP A 421 17.86 -20.37 -6.11
N PHE A 422 17.28 -19.75 -5.07
CA PHE A 422 18.02 -19.23 -3.91
C PHE A 422 17.40 -19.57 -2.55
N VAL A 423 16.16 -20.06 -2.51
CA VAL A 423 15.52 -20.53 -1.27
C VAL A 423 15.91 -21.98 -1.01
N ASP A 424 16.41 -22.25 0.20
CA ASP A 424 16.78 -23.60 0.60
C ASP A 424 15.54 -24.51 0.72
N ASP A 425 15.70 -25.78 0.37
CA ASP A 425 14.75 -26.82 0.71
C ASP A 425 14.66 -26.97 2.23
N VAL A 426 13.44 -27.00 2.77
CA VAL A 426 13.16 -27.31 4.19
C VAL A 426 12.53 -28.70 4.29
N ASP A 427 12.63 -29.36 5.44
CA ASP A 427 12.11 -30.71 5.61
C ASP A 427 10.64 -30.82 5.14
N SER A 428 10.40 -31.69 4.16
CA SER A 428 9.10 -31.95 3.51
C SER A 428 8.60 -30.92 2.48
N PHE A 429 9.32 -29.82 2.22
CA PHE A 429 8.96 -28.82 1.20
C PHE A 429 10.17 -28.37 0.38
N SER A 430 10.09 -28.47 -0.95
CA SER A 430 11.16 -27.99 -1.83
C SER A 430 11.01 -26.48 -2.09
N GLY A 431 12.13 -25.74 -2.11
CA GLY A 431 12.18 -24.34 -2.55
C GLY A 431 11.60 -24.16 -3.95
N ALA A 432 11.73 -25.17 -4.82
CA ALA A 432 11.10 -25.21 -6.16
C ALA A 432 9.56 -25.15 -6.19
N THR A 433 8.89 -25.13 -5.02
CA THR A 433 7.42 -25.06 -4.91
C THR A 433 6.91 -23.81 -4.19
N ILE A 434 7.80 -22.92 -3.74
CA ILE A 434 7.38 -21.64 -3.15
C ILE A 434 6.88 -20.69 -4.25
N TYR A 435 5.81 -19.98 -3.92
CA TYR A 435 5.16 -18.99 -4.79
C TYR A 435 5.23 -17.64 -4.08
N SER A 436 6.23 -16.83 -4.41
CA SER A 436 6.47 -15.54 -3.76
C SER A 436 5.83 -14.34 -4.48
N GLN A 437 4.85 -14.59 -5.35
CA GLN A 437 4.18 -13.52 -6.11
C GLN A 437 3.28 -12.64 -5.22
N LYS A 438 2.91 -13.13 -4.03
CA LYS A 438 2.21 -12.30 -3.03
C LYS A 438 3.15 -11.23 -2.47
N GLU A 439 4.40 -11.59 -2.26
CA GLU A 439 5.46 -10.72 -1.76
C GLU A 439 5.84 -9.68 -2.83
N VAL A 440 5.97 -10.08 -4.10
CA VAL A 440 6.14 -9.14 -5.23
C VAL A 440 5.04 -8.08 -5.20
N SER A 441 3.78 -8.54 -5.19
CA SER A 441 2.63 -7.63 -5.20
C SER A 441 2.59 -6.71 -3.98
N ALA A 442 2.98 -7.21 -2.79
CA ALA A 442 3.05 -6.40 -1.58
C ALA A 442 4.20 -5.37 -1.61
N ILE A 443 5.33 -5.68 -2.26
CA ILE A 443 6.42 -4.71 -2.44
C ILE A 443 5.97 -3.60 -3.40
N VAL A 444 5.45 -3.96 -4.57
CA VAL A 444 4.99 -3.00 -5.59
C VAL A 444 3.85 -2.13 -5.04
N ASP A 445 2.90 -2.72 -4.31
CA ASP A 445 1.85 -1.97 -3.61
C ASP A 445 2.43 -0.95 -2.60
N GLY A 446 3.49 -1.32 -1.89
CA GLY A 446 4.18 -0.41 -0.97
C GLY A 446 4.87 0.75 -1.68
N LEU A 447 5.57 0.47 -2.78
CA LEU A 447 6.25 1.48 -3.61
C LEU A 447 5.25 2.46 -4.24
N ASN A 448 4.15 1.95 -4.77
CA ASN A 448 3.08 2.77 -5.36
C ASN A 448 2.44 3.72 -4.35
N ARG A 449 2.49 3.42 -3.04
CA ARG A 449 1.91 4.25 -1.98
C ARG A 449 2.87 5.32 -1.44
N GLY A 450 4.12 5.32 -1.90
CA GLY A 450 5.16 6.22 -1.41
C GLY A 450 5.69 5.88 -0.01
N VAL A 451 6.55 6.74 0.51
CA VAL A 451 7.24 6.54 1.79
C VAL A 451 6.23 6.50 2.94
N TYR A 452 6.14 5.38 3.66
CA TYR A 452 5.33 5.29 4.86
C TYR A 452 5.98 6.03 6.04
N ARG A 453 7.32 6.09 6.11
CA ARG A 453 8.05 6.81 7.16
C ARG A 453 9.48 7.14 6.72
N PHE A 454 9.92 8.38 6.89
CA PHE A 454 11.31 8.78 6.68
C PHE A 454 12.26 8.27 7.78
N ARG A 455 13.52 7.98 7.42
CA ARG A 455 14.48 7.21 8.23
C ARG A 455 14.96 7.91 9.50
N GLU A 456 15.06 9.25 9.53
CA GLU A 456 15.53 9.91 10.75
C GLU A 456 14.51 9.80 11.89
N VAL A 457 14.99 9.68 13.13
CA VAL A 457 14.13 9.54 14.32
C VAL A 457 13.44 10.88 14.56
N GLY A 458 12.24 11.02 13.97
CA GLY A 458 11.52 12.29 13.85
C GLY A 458 11.87 13.07 12.57
N GLY A 459 12.35 12.38 11.54
CA GLY A 459 12.98 12.92 10.33
C GLY A 459 12.08 13.81 9.51
N GLU A 460 12.61 14.99 9.22
CA GLU A 460 12.01 16.03 8.39
C GLU A 460 11.67 15.44 7.03
N VAL A 461 10.45 15.72 6.57
CA VAL A 461 10.04 15.44 5.19
C VAL A 461 10.93 16.30 4.29
N PRO A 462 11.54 15.75 3.22
CA PRO A 462 12.26 16.59 2.26
C PRO A 462 11.35 17.74 1.79
N GLU A 463 11.87 18.97 1.73
CA GLU A 463 11.04 20.17 1.49
C GLU A 463 10.20 20.06 0.20
N ASP A 464 10.71 19.33 -0.81
CA ASP A 464 10.04 19.15 -2.09
C ASP A 464 9.32 17.80 -2.24
N TYR A 465 9.31 16.95 -1.21
CA TYR A 465 8.73 15.62 -1.32
C TYR A 465 7.23 15.69 -1.60
N SER A 466 6.79 14.93 -2.61
CA SER A 466 5.39 14.59 -2.79
C SER A 466 5.22 13.08 -2.84
N PRO A 467 4.26 12.53 -2.08
CA PRO A 467 3.95 11.11 -2.14
C PRO A 467 3.31 10.68 -3.47
N LEU A 468 3.14 11.61 -4.42
CA LEU A 468 2.57 11.36 -5.76
C LEU A 468 3.63 11.27 -6.87
N ARG A 469 4.93 11.32 -6.53
CA ARG A 469 6.02 11.27 -7.52
C ARG A 469 6.09 9.96 -8.30
N THR A 470 5.73 8.85 -7.69
CA THR A 470 5.75 7.54 -8.34
C THR A 470 4.37 7.24 -8.93
N ARG A 471 4.21 7.50 -10.24
CA ARG A 471 3.00 7.08 -10.94
C ARG A 471 3.03 5.57 -11.19
N PRO A 472 1.95 4.83 -10.91
CA PRO A 472 1.84 3.44 -11.34
C PRO A 472 1.88 3.30 -12.87
N GLN A 473 2.16 2.09 -13.38
CA GLN A 473 2.17 1.79 -14.81
C GLN A 473 0.88 2.17 -15.55
N THR A 474 -0.29 2.14 -14.86
CA THR A 474 -1.56 2.53 -15.46
C THR A 474 -1.70 4.04 -15.72
N GLN A 475 -0.83 4.86 -15.14
CA GLN A 475 -0.87 6.32 -15.21
C GLN A 475 0.31 6.96 -15.95
N GLN A 476 1.24 6.14 -16.44
CA GLN A 476 2.42 6.57 -17.19
C GLN A 476 2.19 6.59 -18.71
#